data_AF-A0A4Q2YRV4-F1
#
_entry.id   AF-A0A4Q2YRV4-F1
#
_cell.length_a   1.000
_cell.length_b   1.000
_cell.length_c   1.000
_cell.angle_alpha   90.00
_cell.angle_beta   90.00
_cell.angle_gamma   90.00
#
_symmetry.space_group_name_H-M   'P 1'
#
loop_
_entity.id
_entity.type
_entity.pdbx_description
1 polymer ?
#
loop_
_entity_poly.entity_id
_entity_poly.type
_entity_poly.pdbx_seq_one_letter_code
_entity_poly.pdbx_strand_id
1 'polypeptide(L)'
;MFRIKTLALPVISTLVAATALPASAQVSLSLSSDKLYRQLSKDNVSFRSGKFSAIAADGQVASIEVCNDQNYYPPGLPTICNAGTTGYLSAGNLNGATVQRPYLLITALRPAIVIEPEEADKIRLVAAPASTLPRPAGGFTDDSATVFYNLTTGSIAEYKITRYFNVRNYNAKQRSKFESDIVPGAYHYSFPRLGSPQVPAGITAVIFPMPEGYATINKQKVGVRFTKVNNNKWKKGFVQLSYIRPNRIEWTGLTPNVVFGASDRLYFSIRAMRNPNDPVKSDVLPDSA
;
A
#
# COMPACT_ATOMS: atom_id res chain seq x y z
N MET A 1 -16.45 77.73 -27.42
CA MET A 1 -15.39 77.55 -26.41
C MET A 1 -16.04 77.62 -25.03
N PHE A 2 -15.98 76.67 -24.10
CA PHE A 2 -15.21 75.43 -23.97
C PHE A 2 -16.10 74.36 -23.30
N ARG A 3 -16.10 73.13 -23.85
CA ARG A 3 -16.71 71.95 -23.23
C ARG A 3 -15.75 71.41 -22.15
N ILE A 4 -16.24 71.29 -20.93
CA ILE A 4 -15.58 70.53 -19.86
C ILE A 4 -15.68 69.05 -20.22
N LYS A 5 -14.54 68.39 -20.45
CA LYS A 5 -14.45 66.93 -20.58
C LYS A 5 -13.67 66.40 -19.39
N THR A 6 -14.40 65.88 -18.40
CA THR A 6 -13.82 65.12 -17.29
C THR A 6 -13.42 63.74 -17.82
N LEU A 7 -12.12 63.46 -17.88
CA LEU A 7 -11.58 62.13 -18.15
C LEU A 7 -11.68 61.30 -16.86
N ALA A 8 -12.71 60.45 -16.78
CA ALA A 8 -12.73 59.35 -15.83
C ALA A 8 -11.97 58.17 -16.45
N LEU A 9 -10.77 57.89 -15.97
CA LEU A 9 -10.07 56.64 -16.25
C LEU A 9 -10.61 55.58 -15.27
N PRO A 10 -11.22 54.48 -15.74
CA PRO A 10 -11.59 53.38 -14.86
C PRO A 10 -10.30 52.78 -14.31
N VAL A 11 -10.24 52.67 -12.99
CA VAL A 11 -9.23 51.87 -12.28
C VAL A 11 -9.28 50.47 -12.89
N ILE A 12 -8.26 50.12 -13.66
CA ILE A 12 -8.01 48.75 -14.09
C ILE A 12 -7.70 48.00 -12.79
N SER A 13 -8.72 47.41 -12.19
CA SER A 13 -8.58 46.34 -11.23
C SER A 13 -7.85 45.21 -11.96
N THR A 14 -6.53 45.18 -11.82
CA THR A 14 -5.71 44.02 -12.12
C THR A 14 -6.24 42.89 -11.26
N LEU A 15 -7.12 42.09 -11.86
CA LEU A 15 -7.45 40.77 -11.38
C LEU A 15 -6.14 39.98 -11.47
N VAL A 16 -5.36 39.97 -10.39
CA VAL A 16 -4.32 38.96 -10.21
C VAL A 16 -5.09 37.65 -10.06
N ALA A 17 -5.39 37.03 -11.20
CA ALA A 17 -5.65 35.61 -11.24
C ALA A 17 -4.34 34.96 -10.78
N ALA A 18 -4.17 34.83 -9.47
CA ALA A 18 -3.28 33.84 -8.91
C ALA A 18 -3.82 32.51 -9.44
N THR A 19 -3.27 32.06 -10.57
CA THR A 19 -3.44 30.71 -11.06
C THR A 19 -2.75 29.84 -10.03
N ALA A 20 -3.46 29.55 -8.94
CA ALA A 20 -3.10 28.42 -8.09
C ALA A 20 -3.04 27.23 -9.04
N LEU A 21 -1.85 26.66 -9.19
CA LEU A 21 -1.71 25.38 -9.87
C LEU A 21 -2.78 24.45 -9.27
N PRO A 22 -3.55 23.72 -10.09
CA PRO A 22 -4.61 22.87 -9.57
C PRO A 22 -4.00 21.97 -8.50
N ALA A 23 -4.48 22.09 -7.25
CA ALA A 23 -4.04 21.25 -6.16
C ALA A 23 -4.40 19.80 -6.53
N SER A 24 -3.41 19.06 -7.01
CA SER A 24 -3.62 17.67 -7.41
C SER A 24 -3.63 16.83 -6.14
N ALA A 25 -4.81 16.34 -5.78
CA ALA A 25 -5.00 15.41 -4.69
C ALA A 25 -4.36 14.06 -4.99
N GLN A 26 -3.87 13.38 -3.96
CA GLN A 26 -3.57 11.95 -4.03
C GLN A 26 -4.14 11.25 -2.81
N VAL A 27 -5.47 11.18 -2.77
CA VAL A 27 -6.21 10.48 -1.74
C VAL A 27 -6.40 9.03 -2.17
N SER A 28 -6.01 8.08 -1.33
CA SER A 28 -6.21 6.66 -1.57
C SER A 28 -6.53 5.92 -0.29
N LEU A 29 -7.41 4.93 -0.41
CA LEU A 29 -7.60 3.87 0.57
C LEU A 29 -7.36 2.55 -0.15
N SER A 30 -6.36 1.80 0.32
CA SER A 30 -6.05 0.47 -0.16
C SER A 30 -6.38 -0.55 0.91
N LEU A 31 -7.13 -1.58 0.53
CA LEU A 31 -7.35 -2.76 1.36
C LEU A 31 -6.65 -3.94 0.68
N SER A 32 -5.81 -4.63 1.44
CA SER A 32 -5.16 -5.86 0.99
C SER A 32 -5.47 -6.98 1.96
N SER A 33 -5.63 -8.18 1.41
CA SER A 33 -5.74 -9.40 2.18
C SER A 33 -4.90 -10.48 1.52
N ASP A 34 -3.87 -10.92 2.22
CA ASP A 34 -2.92 -11.92 1.77
C ASP A 34 -3.18 -13.20 2.54
N LYS A 35 -3.20 -14.34 1.84
CA LYS A 35 -3.34 -15.66 2.45
C LYS A 35 -2.23 -16.58 1.96
N LEU A 36 -1.58 -17.25 2.91
CA LEU A 36 -0.56 -18.24 2.62
C LEU A 36 -1.11 -19.64 2.85
N TYR A 37 -1.04 -20.46 1.82
CA TYR A 37 -1.43 -21.86 1.85
C TYR A 37 -0.24 -22.77 1.53
N ARG A 38 -0.24 -23.98 2.11
CA ARG A 38 0.71 -25.04 1.76
C ARG A 38 -0.01 -26.34 1.49
N GLN A 39 0.18 -26.87 0.29
CA GLN A 39 -0.28 -28.20 -0.08
C GLN A 39 0.69 -29.27 0.45
N LEU A 40 0.21 -30.15 1.33
CA LEU A 40 0.98 -31.21 1.97
C LEU A 40 0.89 -32.54 1.20
N SER A 41 -0.24 -32.77 0.54
CA SER A 41 -0.51 -33.90 -0.35
C SER A 41 -1.52 -33.49 -1.42
N LYS A 42 -1.88 -34.40 -2.34
CA LYS A 42 -2.81 -34.12 -3.45
C LYS A 42 -4.13 -33.46 -3.01
N ASP A 43 -4.66 -33.83 -1.84
CA ASP A 43 -5.97 -33.34 -1.36
C ASP A 43 -5.88 -32.54 -0.05
N ASN A 44 -4.67 -32.31 0.47
CA ASN A 44 -4.47 -31.60 1.74
C ASN A 44 -3.80 -30.25 1.50
N VAL A 45 -4.60 -29.18 1.55
CA VAL A 45 -4.12 -27.79 1.53
C VAL A 45 -4.35 -27.18 2.91
N SER A 46 -3.26 -26.71 3.52
CA SER A 46 -3.25 -26.15 4.88
C SER A 46 -3.05 -24.64 4.84
N PHE A 47 -3.89 -23.89 5.57
CA PHE A 47 -3.65 -22.47 5.83
C PHE A 47 -2.44 -22.30 6.74
N ARG A 48 -1.58 -21.32 6.45
CA ARG A 48 -0.34 -21.06 7.20
C ARG A 48 -0.36 -19.72 7.90
N SER A 49 -0.83 -18.70 7.21
CA SER A 49 -0.96 -17.37 7.76
C SER A 49 -1.86 -16.55 6.85
N GLY A 50 -2.35 -15.44 7.39
CA GLY A 50 -2.97 -14.40 6.61
C GLY A 50 -2.57 -13.03 7.15
N LYS A 51 -2.67 -12.03 6.28
CA LYS A 51 -2.48 -10.63 6.64
C LYS A 51 -3.61 -9.83 6.04
N PHE A 52 -4.18 -8.91 6.81
CA PHE A 52 -5.07 -7.88 6.31
C PHE A 52 -4.40 -6.53 6.55
N SER A 53 -4.42 -5.67 5.53
CA SER A 53 -3.89 -4.30 5.63
C SER A 53 -4.93 -3.31 5.12
N ALA A 54 -5.21 -2.28 5.90
CA ALA A 54 -5.88 -1.08 5.44
C ALA A 54 -4.89 0.08 5.46
N ILE A 55 -4.68 0.72 4.33
CA ILE A 55 -3.70 1.80 4.16
C ILE A 55 -4.43 3.00 3.58
N ALA A 56 -4.47 4.09 4.33
CA ALA A 56 -4.95 5.36 3.82
C ALA A 56 -3.76 6.29 3.60
N ALA A 57 -3.75 6.98 2.47
CA ALA A 57 -2.75 7.99 2.16
C ALA A 57 -3.44 9.19 1.53
N ASP A 58 -3.01 10.39 1.92
CA ASP A 58 -3.37 11.64 1.28
C ASP A 58 -2.14 12.55 1.20
N GLY A 59 -1.84 13.04 0.01
CA GLY A 59 -0.58 13.68 -0.32
C GLY A 59 0.53 12.68 -0.67
N GLN A 60 1.65 13.21 -1.17
CA GLN A 60 2.84 12.43 -1.52
C GLN A 60 4.10 13.30 -1.44
N VAL A 61 5.19 12.69 -1.02
CA VAL A 61 6.55 13.24 -1.16
C VAL A 61 7.41 12.22 -1.90
N ALA A 62 8.08 12.66 -2.95
CA ALA A 62 9.17 11.94 -3.57
C ALA A 62 10.47 12.69 -3.34
N SER A 63 11.51 11.96 -2.96
CA SER A 63 12.85 12.49 -2.71
C SER A 63 13.91 11.55 -3.28
N ILE A 64 15.12 12.06 -3.44
CA ILE A 64 16.29 11.26 -3.79
C ILE A 64 16.91 10.75 -2.49
N GLU A 65 16.71 9.47 -2.16
CA GLU A 65 17.11 8.91 -0.84
C GLU A 65 18.59 9.06 -0.51
N VAL A 66 19.48 8.92 -1.51
CA VAL A 66 20.94 9.11 -1.34
C VAL A 66 21.30 10.55 -0.94
N CYS A 67 20.39 11.50 -1.14
CA CYS A 67 20.55 12.91 -0.80
C CYS A 67 19.93 13.30 0.54
N ASN A 68 19.38 12.35 1.30
CA ASN A 68 18.88 12.62 2.65
C ASN A 68 20.07 12.85 3.59
N ASP A 69 20.11 13.95 4.34
CA ASP A 69 21.26 14.27 5.20
C ASP A 69 20.83 14.90 6.54
N GLN A 70 21.74 14.85 7.51
CA GLN A 70 21.62 15.55 8.77
C GLN A 70 21.85 17.06 8.61
N ASN A 71 22.60 17.48 7.59
CA ASN A 71 22.95 18.88 7.33
C ASN A 71 22.28 19.41 6.06
N TYR A 72 22.01 20.72 6.04
CA TYR A 72 21.56 21.43 4.85
C TYR A 72 22.72 21.59 3.87
N TYR A 73 22.47 21.30 2.58
CA TYR A 73 23.41 21.60 1.51
C TYR A 73 22.83 22.64 0.55
N PRO A 74 23.54 23.75 0.28
CA PRO A 74 23.13 24.68 -0.74
C PRO A 74 23.28 24.07 -2.15
N PRO A 75 22.53 24.55 -3.14
CA PRO A 75 22.70 24.16 -4.54
C PRO A 75 24.12 24.52 -5.05
N GLY A 76 24.62 23.74 -6.00
CA GLY A 76 25.88 24.02 -6.71
C GLY A 76 27.13 23.31 -6.19
N LEU A 77 27.03 22.47 -5.16
CA LEU A 77 28.12 21.59 -4.75
C LEU A 77 28.27 20.42 -5.74
N PRO A 78 29.48 20.08 -6.23
CA PRO A 78 29.71 18.98 -7.17
C PRO A 78 29.51 17.63 -6.48
N THR A 79 28.25 17.22 -6.35
CA THR A 79 27.82 16.02 -5.64
C THR A 79 26.68 15.36 -6.41
N ILE A 80 26.29 14.14 -6.03
CA ILE A 80 25.10 13.48 -6.60
C ILE A 80 23.79 14.27 -6.33
N CYS A 81 23.85 15.28 -5.46
CA CYS A 81 22.75 16.12 -5.00
C CYS A 81 22.92 17.59 -5.42
N ASN A 82 23.36 17.85 -6.66
CA ASN A 82 23.70 19.18 -7.18
C ASN A 82 22.61 20.26 -7.01
N ALA A 83 21.33 19.84 -6.99
CA ALA A 83 20.20 20.73 -6.76
C ALA A 83 20.13 21.28 -5.32
N GLY A 84 20.96 20.75 -4.41
CA GLY A 84 20.96 21.10 -3.00
C GLY A 84 19.76 20.52 -2.25
N THR A 85 19.68 20.84 -0.97
CA THR A 85 18.54 20.50 -0.12
C THR A 85 17.37 21.43 -0.45
N THR A 86 16.26 20.84 -0.88
CA THR A 86 15.03 21.59 -1.21
C THR A 86 13.93 21.42 -0.16
N GLY A 87 14.06 20.46 0.75
CA GLY A 87 13.09 20.27 1.83
C GLY A 87 13.68 19.85 3.18
N TYR A 88 12.86 19.97 4.21
CA TYR A 88 13.17 19.61 5.60
C TYR A 88 11.98 18.87 6.22
N LEU A 89 12.24 17.68 6.75
CA LEU A 89 11.29 16.83 7.46
C LEU A 89 11.29 17.20 8.95
N SER A 90 10.22 17.82 9.42
CA SER A 90 10.09 18.20 10.83
C SER A 90 9.46 17.11 11.70
N ALA A 91 8.64 16.24 11.10
CA ALA A 91 7.95 15.17 11.79
C ALA A 91 7.66 14.00 10.85
N GLY A 92 7.61 12.78 11.40
CA GLY A 92 7.28 11.56 10.66
C GLY A 92 8.48 10.87 10.01
N ASN A 93 8.19 10.00 9.04
CA ASN A 93 9.16 9.27 8.24
C ASN A 93 8.73 9.30 6.76
N LEU A 94 9.68 9.53 5.86
CA LEU A 94 9.42 9.54 4.41
C LEU A 94 10.53 8.83 3.65
N ASN A 95 10.24 7.65 3.09
CA ASN A 95 11.18 6.92 2.21
C ASN A 95 12.59 6.80 2.82
N GLY A 96 12.66 6.39 4.09
CA GLY A 96 13.94 6.26 4.82
C GLY A 96 14.53 7.57 5.36
N ALA A 97 13.92 8.73 5.05
CA ALA A 97 14.19 9.97 5.77
C ALA A 97 13.55 9.95 7.15
N THR A 98 14.30 10.46 8.13
CA THR A 98 13.85 10.57 9.52
C THR A 98 14.19 11.95 10.05
N VAL A 99 13.65 12.30 11.21
CA VAL A 99 13.99 13.56 11.90
C VAL A 99 15.49 13.69 12.24
N GLN A 100 16.25 12.59 12.24
CA GLN A 100 17.72 12.59 12.42
C GLN A 100 18.47 12.94 11.12
N ARG A 101 17.88 12.70 9.96
CA ARG A 101 18.40 13.10 8.64
C ARG A 101 17.31 13.87 7.89
N PRO A 102 16.94 15.06 8.41
CA PRO A 102 15.70 15.71 8.01
C PRO A 102 15.81 16.45 6.68
N TYR A 103 17.01 16.72 6.17
CA TYR A 103 17.21 17.48 4.96
C TYR A 103 17.10 16.59 3.72
N LEU A 104 16.22 16.98 2.80
CA LEU A 104 15.83 16.18 1.64
C LEU A 104 16.05 16.96 0.35
N LEU A 105 16.41 16.23 -0.71
CA LEU A 105 16.23 16.70 -2.09
C LEU A 105 14.90 16.16 -2.60
N ILE A 106 13.87 17.01 -2.56
CA ILE A 106 12.51 16.71 -2.98
C ILE A 106 12.38 16.87 -4.49
N THR A 107 11.79 15.87 -5.15
CA THR A 107 11.54 15.83 -6.60
C THR A 107 10.06 15.95 -6.94
N ALA A 108 9.17 15.57 -6.01
CA ALA A 108 7.74 15.81 -6.13
C ALA A 108 7.12 16.00 -4.75
N LEU A 109 6.15 16.92 -4.66
CA LEU A 109 5.44 17.25 -3.43
C LEU A 109 3.97 17.51 -3.72
N ARG A 110 3.10 16.83 -2.99
CA ARG A 110 1.65 17.03 -3.00
C ARG A 110 1.17 17.03 -1.55
N PRO A 111 0.58 18.12 -1.05
CA PRO A 111 0.02 18.11 0.30
C PRO A 111 -1.18 17.17 0.40
N ALA A 112 -1.49 16.75 1.62
CA ALA A 112 -2.81 16.26 1.95
C ALA A 112 -3.85 17.36 1.72
N ILE A 113 -5.03 16.99 1.23
CA ILE A 113 -6.10 17.95 0.93
C ILE A 113 -7.49 17.52 1.44
N VAL A 114 -7.65 16.28 1.88
CA VAL A 114 -8.91 15.68 2.33
C VAL A 114 -8.79 15.12 3.74
N ILE A 115 -7.70 14.43 4.08
CA ILE A 115 -7.56 13.72 5.35
C ILE A 115 -6.58 14.45 6.27
N GLU A 116 -7.01 14.74 7.51
CA GLU A 116 -6.13 15.31 8.53
C GLU A 116 -5.09 14.27 9.02
N PRO A 117 -3.80 14.61 9.13
CA PRO A 117 -2.78 13.79 9.80
C PRO A 117 -2.89 13.87 11.33
N GLU A 118 -2.18 13.00 12.06
CA GLU A 118 -2.06 13.02 13.53
C GLU A 118 -3.37 12.74 14.29
N GLU A 119 -4.34 12.12 13.62
CA GLU A 119 -5.72 11.94 14.10
C GLU A 119 -6.20 10.49 13.91
N ALA A 120 -5.26 9.53 14.02
CA ALA A 120 -5.51 8.10 13.80
C ALA A 120 -6.61 7.53 14.73
N ASP A 121 -6.71 8.08 15.94
CA ASP A 121 -7.69 7.71 16.95
C ASP A 121 -9.12 8.11 16.56
N LYS A 122 -9.32 8.96 15.55
CA LYS A 122 -10.64 9.35 15.00
C LYS A 122 -11.08 8.50 13.81
N ILE A 123 -10.24 7.62 13.30
CA ILE A 123 -10.57 6.76 12.15
C ILE A 123 -11.54 5.66 12.57
N ARG A 124 -12.57 5.42 11.77
CA ARG A 124 -13.65 4.47 12.09
C ARG A 124 -13.99 3.61 10.87
N LEU A 125 -14.04 2.29 11.03
CA LEU A 125 -14.80 1.44 10.10
C LEU A 125 -16.30 1.65 10.37
N VAL A 126 -17.00 2.28 9.44
CA VAL A 126 -18.42 2.65 9.57
C VAL A 126 -19.33 1.52 9.08
N ALA A 127 -19.03 0.98 7.91
CA ALA A 127 -19.79 -0.11 7.32
C ALA A 127 -18.85 -1.08 6.59
N ALA A 128 -19.24 -2.35 6.56
CA ALA A 128 -18.53 -3.43 5.90
C ALA A 128 -19.54 -4.55 5.61
N PRO A 129 -19.18 -5.58 4.82
CA PRO A 129 -19.98 -6.80 4.69
C PRO A 129 -20.16 -7.46 6.07
N ALA A 130 -20.94 -8.55 6.14
CA ALA A 130 -21.25 -9.28 7.37
C ALA A 130 -20.02 -9.96 8.02
N SER A 131 -19.11 -9.13 8.53
CA SER A 131 -17.84 -9.53 9.12
C SER A 131 -17.78 -9.24 10.62
N THR A 132 -16.90 -9.95 11.31
CA THR A 132 -16.68 -9.84 12.76
C THR A 132 -15.71 -8.72 13.16
N LEU A 133 -15.31 -7.86 12.23
CA LEU A 133 -14.55 -6.67 12.57
C LEU A 133 -15.37 -5.75 13.48
N PRO A 134 -14.75 -5.16 14.53
CA PRO A 134 -15.45 -4.27 15.44
C PRO A 134 -16.01 -3.05 14.68
N ARG A 135 -17.15 -2.52 15.13
CA ARG A 135 -17.77 -1.32 14.57
C ARG A 135 -18.19 -0.40 15.73
N PRO A 136 -17.64 0.82 15.82
CA PRO A 136 -16.51 1.30 15.03
C PRO A 136 -15.20 0.54 15.33
N ALA A 137 -14.42 0.20 14.31
CA ALA A 137 -13.04 -0.25 14.49
C ALA A 137 -12.07 0.94 14.40
N GLY A 138 -11.16 1.05 15.36
CA GLY A 138 -9.95 1.87 15.28
C GLY A 138 -8.69 1.01 15.14
N GLY A 139 -7.57 1.53 15.65
CA GLY A 139 -6.27 0.83 15.66
C GLY A 139 -5.43 1.09 14.41
N PHE A 140 -5.71 2.19 13.70
CA PHE A 140 -4.74 2.70 12.74
C PHE A 140 -3.55 3.28 13.51
N THR A 141 -2.36 3.01 12.98
CA THR A 141 -1.13 3.71 13.33
C THR A 141 -0.96 4.88 12.38
N ASP A 142 -0.46 5.99 12.93
CA ASP A 142 -0.09 7.18 12.18
C ASP A 142 1.37 7.11 11.72
N ASP A 143 1.62 7.40 10.45
CA ASP A 143 2.93 7.56 9.83
C ASP A 143 2.94 8.81 8.93
N SER A 144 2.11 9.79 9.29
CA SER A 144 2.01 11.08 8.63
C SER A 144 3.30 11.88 8.82
N ALA A 145 3.55 12.80 7.90
CA ALA A 145 4.78 13.57 7.88
C ALA A 145 4.50 15.04 7.59
N THR A 146 5.37 15.89 8.15
CA THR A 146 5.35 17.33 7.89
C THR A 146 6.67 17.75 7.24
N VAL A 147 6.55 18.38 6.08
CA VAL A 147 7.69 18.75 5.24
C VAL A 147 7.64 20.23 4.91
N PHE A 148 8.74 20.92 5.23
CA PHE A 148 8.98 22.26 4.73
C PHE A 148 9.68 22.17 3.39
N TYR A 149 9.18 22.87 2.37
CA TYR A 149 9.74 22.85 1.03
C TYR A 149 10.19 24.24 0.59
N ASN A 150 11.04 24.25 -0.45
CA ASN A 150 11.57 25.43 -1.10
C ASN A 150 12.57 26.21 -0.22
N LEU A 151 13.43 25.47 0.49
CA LEU A 151 14.46 26.02 1.37
C LEU A 151 15.50 26.91 0.67
N THR A 152 15.55 26.90 -0.67
CA THR A 152 16.54 27.62 -1.47
C THR A 152 16.13 29.03 -1.86
N THR A 153 14.84 29.40 -1.79
CA THR A 153 14.34 30.69 -2.33
C THR A 153 13.68 31.59 -1.29
N GLY A 154 13.81 31.30 0.02
CA GLY A 154 13.27 32.10 1.12
C GLY A 154 11.75 32.00 1.32
N SER A 155 10.99 31.65 0.28
CA SER A 155 9.55 31.35 0.34
C SER A 155 9.32 29.90 0.77
N ILE A 156 9.58 29.62 2.04
CA ILE A 156 9.42 28.29 2.65
C ILE A 156 7.94 28.06 2.98
N ALA A 157 7.40 26.92 2.56
CA ALA A 157 6.03 26.52 2.86
C ALA A 157 5.97 25.15 3.55
N GLU A 158 5.03 25.00 4.48
CA GLU A 158 4.75 23.75 5.19
C GLU A 158 3.75 22.90 4.37
N TYR A 159 4.06 21.62 4.24
CA TYR A 159 3.23 20.62 3.57
C TYR A 159 3.04 19.43 4.49
N LYS A 160 1.79 19.18 4.84
CA LYS A 160 1.39 17.99 5.60
C LYS A 160 1.07 16.85 4.66
N ILE A 161 1.44 15.64 5.06
CA ILE A 161 1.22 14.40 4.33
C ILE A 161 0.58 13.42 5.30
N THR A 162 -0.53 12.82 4.90
CA THR A 162 -1.31 11.96 5.78
C THR A 162 -1.09 10.51 5.39
N ARG A 163 -0.73 9.68 6.36
CA ARG A 163 -0.57 8.24 6.14
C ARG A 163 -1.01 7.45 7.37
N TYR A 164 -1.93 6.53 7.15
CA TYR A 164 -2.48 5.68 8.20
C TYR A 164 -2.42 4.22 7.79
N PHE A 165 -2.08 3.35 8.74
CA PHE A 165 -2.02 1.90 8.52
C PHE A 165 -2.74 1.12 9.61
N ASN A 166 -3.55 0.15 9.21
CA ASN A 166 -4.07 -0.88 10.10
C ASN A 166 -3.62 -2.24 9.57
N VAL A 167 -2.78 -2.95 10.32
CA VAL A 167 -2.30 -4.28 9.91
C VAL A 167 -2.75 -5.31 10.93
N ARG A 168 -3.41 -6.36 10.44
CA ARG A 168 -3.84 -7.51 11.24
C ARG A 168 -3.21 -8.78 10.69
N ASN A 169 -2.47 -9.48 11.55
CA ASN A 169 -1.85 -10.75 11.21
C ASN A 169 -2.64 -11.90 11.82
N TYR A 170 -2.75 -12.99 11.07
CA TYR A 170 -3.45 -14.20 11.47
C TYR A 170 -2.50 -15.40 11.33
N ASN A 171 -2.40 -16.20 12.39
CA ASN A 171 -1.58 -17.40 12.39
C ASN A 171 -2.35 -18.61 11.82
N ALA A 172 -1.65 -19.74 11.64
CA ALA A 172 -2.19 -20.96 11.04
C ALA A 172 -3.49 -21.48 11.70
N LYS A 173 -3.73 -21.21 12.99
CA LYS A 173 -4.93 -21.65 13.72
C LYS A 173 -6.10 -20.68 13.58
N GLN A 174 -5.88 -19.50 13.02
CA GLN A 174 -6.87 -18.42 12.94
C GLN A 174 -7.54 -18.32 11.56
N ARG A 175 -7.54 -19.38 10.75
CA ARG A 175 -8.20 -19.40 9.44
C ARG A 175 -9.66 -18.94 9.52
N SER A 176 -10.45 -19.58 10.37
CA SER A 176 -11.88 -19.26 10.51
C SER A 176 -12.11 -17.83 10.99
N LYS A 177 -11.23 -17.32 11.86
CA LYS A 177 -11.26 -15.92 12.29
C LYS A 177 -10.92 -14.96 11.14
N PHE A 178 -9.94 -15.29 10.29
CA PHE A 178 -9.64 -14.51 9.10
C PHE A 178 -10.87 -14.44 8.19
N GLU A 179 -11.47 -15.59 7.89
CA GLU A 179 -12.63 -15.70 6.99
C GLU A 179 -13.87 -14.98 7.54
N SER A 180 -14.04 -14.91 8.87
CA SER A 180 -15.11 -14.13 9.50
C SER A 180 -14.81 -12.63 9.58
N ASP A 181 -13.55 -12.24 9.81
CA ASP A 181 -13.14 -10.83 9.90
C ASP A 181 -13.10 -10.18 8.50
N ILE A 182 -12.62 -10.90 7.48
CA ILE A 182 -12.35 -10.36 6.15
C ILE A 182 -13.26 -11.03 5.12
N VAL A 183 -14.39 -10.38 4.88
CA VAL A 183 -15.43 -10.83 3.93
C VAL A 183 -15.36 -9.99 2.65
N PRO A 184 -15.40 -10.59 1.44
CA PRO A 184 -15.46 -9.82 0.21
C PRO A 184 -16.62 -8.84 0.16
N GLY A 185 -16.38 -7.64 -0.38
CA GLY A 185 -17.36 -6.57 -0.52
C GLY A 185 -16.79 -5.19 -0.17
N ALA A 186 -17.67 -4.19 -0.10
CA ALA A 186 -17.32 -2.81 0.14
C ALA A 186 -17.16 -2.49 1.63
N TYR A 187 -16.04 -1.87 1.98
CA TYR A 187 -15.71 -1.37 3.31
C TYR A 187 -15.69 0.16 3.26
N HIS A 188 -16.49 0.77 4.12
CA HIS A 188 -16.64 2.21 4.24
C HIS A 188 -15.93 2.67 5.52
N TYR A 189 -14.84 3.41 5.34
CA TYR A 189 -14.11 4.04 6.42
C TYR A 189 -14.44 5.52 6.49
N SER A 190 -14.48 6.04 7.71
CA SER A 190 -14.52 7.46 8.01
C SER A 190 -13.16 7.88 8.53
N PHE A 191 -12.58 8.87 7.87
CA PHE A 191 -11.33 9.52 8.26
C PHE A 191 -11.59 10.95 8.78
N PRO A 192 -10.69 11.51 9.60
CA PRO A 192 -10.79 12.91 10.02
C PRO A 192 -10.59 13.83 8.80
N ARG A 193 -11.48 14.79 8.58
CA ARG A 193 -11.36 15.74 7.46
C ARG A 193 -10.32 16.81 7.75
N LEU A 194 -9.49 17.12 6.76
CA LEU A 194 -8.49 18.19 6.82
C LEU A 194 -9.14 19.54 7.18
N GLY A 195 -8.57 20.23 8.17
CA GLY A 195 -9.05 21.50 8.71
C GLY A 195 -10.32 21.41 9.55
N SER A 196 -10.94 20.22 9.65
CA SER A 196 -12.14 19.99 10.47
C SER A 196 -12.22 18.52 10.91
N PRO A 197 -11.33 18.06 11.80
CA PRO A 197 -11.16 16.63 12.12
C PRO A 197 -12.41 15.97 12.73
N GLN A 198 -13.34 16.77 13.24
CA GLN A 198 -14.62 16.32 13.78
C GLN A 198 -15.65 15.97 12.68
N VAL A 199 -15.42 16.45 11.45
CA VAL A 199 -16.25 16.15 10.29
C VAL A 199 -15.67 14.93 9.59
N PRO A 200 -16.46 13.87 9.33
CA PRO A 200 -15.96 12.68 8.66
C PRO A 200 -15.69 12.91 7.16
N ALA A 201 -14.59 12.34 6.68
CA ALA A 201 -14.27 12.11 5.29
C ALA A 201 -14.47 10.62 4.96
N GLY A 202 -15.59 10.29 4.30
CA GLY A 202 -15.93 8.92 3.95
C GLY A 202 -15.15 8.44 2.73
N ILE A 203 -14.44 7.32 2.85
CA ILE A 203 -13.71 6.68 1.75
C ILE A 203 -14.08 5.20 1.71
N THR A 204 -14.32 4.68 0.52
CA THR A 204 -14.74 3.30 0.30
C THR A 204 -13.68 2.53 -0.46
N ALA A 205 -13.40 1.31 -0.03
CA ALA A 205 -12.57 0.36 -0.75
C ALA A 205 -13.22 -1.02 -0.76
N VAL A 206 -12.90 -1.83 -1.77
CA VAL A 206 -13.55 -3.13 -2.00
C VAL A 206 -12.52 -4.24 -1.90
N ILE A 207 -12.86 -5.28 -1.14
CA ILE A 207 -12.14 -6.55 -1.18
C ILE A 207 -12.87 -7.46 -2.16
N PHE A 208 -12.20 -7.83 -3.25
CA PHE A 208 -12.76 -8.77 -4.21
C PHE A 208 -12.59 -10.22 -3.74
N PRO A 209 -13.46 -11.14 -4.18
CA PRO A 209 -13.20 -12.56 -4.04
C PRO A 209 -11.83 -12.91 -4.65
N MET A 210 -11.09 -13.80 -3.99
CA MET A 210 -9.76 -14.23 -4.43
C MET A 210 -9.61 -15.75 -4.34
N PRO A 211 -8.56 -16.31 -4.95
CA PRO A 211 -8.37 -17.74 -4.91
C PRO A 211 -8.05 -18.22 -3.49
N GLU A 212 -8.84 -19.18 -2.99
CA GLU A 212 -8.67 -19.78 -1.66
C GLU A 212 -7.97 -21.14 -1.74
N GLY A 213 -7.41 -21.61 -0.63
CA GLY A 213 -6.87 -22.97 -0.55
C GLY A 213 -7.98 -24.03 -0.61
N TYR A 214 -7.71 -25.15 -1.28
CA TYR A 214 -8.67 -26.24 -1.45
C TYR A 214 -9.29 -26.71 -0.13
N ALA A 215 -10.62 -26.80 -0.12
CA ALA A 215 -11.41 -27.22 1.03
C ALA A 215 -12.71 -27.91 0.60
N THR A 216 -13.36 -28.60 1.55
CA THR A 216 -14.73 -29.08 1.39
C THR A 216 -15.66 -28.24 2.25
N ILE A 217 -16.55 -27.48 1.62
CA ILE A 217 -17.53 -26.61 2.28
C ILE A 217 -18.91 -27.08 1.85
N ASN A 218 -19.82 -27.36 2.80
CA ASN A 218 -21.19 -27.83 2.50
C ASN A 218 -21.23 -29.01 1.51
N LYS A 219 -20.34 -30.00 1.70
CA LYS A 219 -20.15 -31.17 0.81
C LYS A 219 -19.67 -30.85 -0.62
N GLN A 220 -19.34 -29.60 -0.92
CA GLN A 220 -18.78 -29.17 -2.19
C GLN A 220 -17.27 -28.93 -2.09
N LYS A 221 -16.53 -29.40 -3.09
CA LYS A 221 -15.08 -29.21 -3.20
C LYS A 221 -14.81 -27.87 -3.88
N VAL A 222 -14.16 -26.96 -3.17
CA VAL A 222 -13.91 -25.59 -3.64
C VAL A 222 -12.45 -25.19 -3.40
N GLY A 223 -12.01 -24.12 -4.06
CA GLY A 223 -10.66 -23.56 -3.90
C GLY A 223 -9.58 -24.22 -4.77
N VAL A 224 -8.39 -23.67 -4.64
CA VAL A 224 -7.21 -23.95 -5.45
C VAL A 224 -6.38 -25.07 -4.88
N ARG A 225 -5.97 -25.96 -5.77
CA ARG A 225 -4.92 -26.97 -5.53
C ARG A 225 -4.22 -27.34 -6.81
N PHE A 226 -3.02 -27.86 -6.66
CA PHE A 226 -2.38 -28.65 -7.70
C PHE A 226 -3.01 -30.05 -7.72
N THR A 227 -3.55 -30.44 -8.87
CA THR A 227 -4.14 -31.77 -9.10
C THR A 227 -3.09 -32.77 -9.57
N LYS A 228 -2.10 -32.27 -10.31
CA LYS A 228 -0.99 -33.06 -10.80
C LYS A 228 0.29 -32.23 -10.88
N VAL A 229 1.35 -32.71 -10.28
CA VAL A 229 2.71 -32.22 -10.55
C VAL A 229 3.56 -33.42 -10.95
N ASN A 230 3.86 -33.54 -12.23
CA ASN A 230 4.47 -34.72 -12.86
C ASN A 230 3.72 -36.02 -12.49
N ASN A 231 4.40 -36.91 -11.75
CA ASN A 231 3.87 -38.19 -11.28
C ASN A 231 3.32 -38.11 -9.85
N ASN A 232 3.07 -36.91 -9.31
CA ASN A 232 2.53 -36.68 -7.97
C ASN A 232 3.35 -37.34 -6.85
N LYS A 233 4.68 -37.36 -6.99
CA LYS A 233 5.59 -37.84 -5.94
C LYS A 233 5.76 -36.77 -4.86
N TRP A 234 4.75 -36.66 -4.00
CA TRP A 234 4.77 -35.76 -2.84
C TRP A 234 5.59 -36.37 -1.69
N LYS A 235 6.48 -35.57 -1.09
CA LYS A 235 7.22 -35.93 0.12
C LYS A 235 7.23 -34.74 1.07
N LYS A 236 6.51 -34.84 2.20
CA LYS A 236 6.40 -33.79 3.23
C LYS A 236 5.98 -32.40 2.66
N GLY A 237 5.05 -32.37 1.70
CA GLY A 237 4.60 -31.13 1.04
C GLY A 237 5.58 -30.54 0.02
N PHE A 238 6.56 -31.32 -0.41
CA PHE A 238 7.41 -31.03 -1.57
C PHE A 238 7.07 -32.00 -2.68
N VAL A 239 7.28 -31.57 -3.93
CA VAL A 239 7.14 -32.45 -5.09
C VAL A 239 8.43 -32.44 -5.90
N GLN A 240 8.85 -33.63 -6.31
CA GLN A 240 10.05 -33.75 -7.12
C GLN A 240 9.76 -33.31 -8.56
N LEU A 241 10.54 -32.34 -9.02
CA LEU A 241 10.57 -31.92 -10.41
C LEU A 241 11.70 -32.65 -11.14
N SER A 242 11.49 -32.93 -12.43
CA SER A 242 12.53 -33.48 -13.30
C SER A 242 13.44 -32.36 -13.78
N TYR A 243 14.74 -32.62 -13.78
CA TYR A 243 15.76 -31.75 -14.41
C TYR A 243 16.09 -32.17 -15.85
N ILE A 244 15.59 -33.33 -16.30
CA ILE A 244 15.87 -33.89 -17.64
C ILE A 244 14.64 -33.78 -18.56
N ARG A 245 13.43 -33.81 -17.98
CA ARG A 245 12.17 -33.85 -18.74
C ARG A 245 11.31 -32.63 -18.43
N PRO A 246 10.47 -32.18 -19.38
CA PRO A 246 9.49 -31.13 -19.12
C PRO A 246 8.62 -31.48 -17.91
N ASN A 247 8.45 -30.50 -17.01
CA ASN A 247 7.58 -30.65 -15.86
C ASN A 247 6.15 -30.27 -16.25
N ARG A 248 5.17 -31.11 -15.87
CA ARG A 248 3.75 -30.83 -16.10
C ARG A 248 3.07 -30.53 -14.77
N ILE A 249 2.55 -29.32 -14.64
CA ILE A 249 1.83 -28.83 -13.46
C ILE A 249 0.38 -28.56 -13.88
N GLU A 250 -0.55 -29.20 -13.20
CA GLU A 250 -1.99 -29.04 -13.39
C GLU A 250 -2.61 -28.58 -12.07
N TRP A 251 -3.57 -27.67 -12.16
CA TRP A 251 -4.29 -27.13 -11.03
C TRP A 251 -5.79 -27.01 -11.34
N THR A 252 -6.55 -26.79 -10.28
CA THR A 252 -8.00 -26.50 -10.34
C THR A 252 -8.31 -25.36 -9.39
N GLY A 253 -9.47 -24.71 -9.54
CA GLY A 253 -9.97 -23.71 -8.58
C GLY A 253 -9.69 -22.26 -8.93
N LEU A 254 -8.92 -21.99 -9.99
CA LEU A 254 -8.82 -20.67 -10.60
C LEU A 254 -9.96 -20.51 -11.60
N THR A 255 -10.96 -19.71 -11.25
CA THR A 255 -12.14 -19.45 -12.09
C THR A 255 -12.31 -17.94 -12.32
N PRO A 256 -13.08 -17.49 -13.33
CA PRO A 256 -13.33 -16.07 -13.57
C PRO A 256 -13.98 -15.31 -12.40
N ASN A 257 -14.54 -16.02 -11.42
CA ASN A 257 -15.15 -15.42 -10.22
C ASN A 257 -14.13 -15.04 -9.14
N VAL A 258 -12.92 -15.58 -9.21
CA VAL A 258 -11.84 -15.38 -8.22
C VAL A 258 -10.52 -14.97 -8.86
N VAL A 259 -10.49 -14.86 -10.19
CA VAL A 259 -9.33 -14.41 -10.97
C VAL A 259 -9.79 -13.45 -12.06
N PHE A 260 -9.16 -12.30 -12.14
CA PHE A 260 -9.38 -11.26 -13.15
C PHE A 260 -8.24 -11.30 -14.18
N GLY A 261 -8.48 -11.92 -15.33
CA GLY A 261 -7.44 -12.18 -16.34
C GLY A 261 -6.70 -10.95 -16.88
N ALA A 262 -7.24 -9.74 -16.71
CA ALA A 262 -6.60 -8.49 -17.15
C ALA A 262 -5.63 -7.89 -16.11
N SER A 263 -5.77 -8.25 -14.83
CA SER A 263 -4.99 -7.66 -13.73
C SER A 263 -4.16 -8.68 -12.96
N ASP A 264 -4.67 -9.91 -12.86
CA ASP A 264 -4.10 -10.92 -11.98
C ASP A 264 -2.91 -11.59 -12.63
N ARG A 265 -1.86 -11.77 -11.84
CA ARG A 265 -0.62 -12.39 -12.28
C ARG A 265 -0.37 -13.65 -11.46
N LEU A 266 -0.19 -14.76 -12.17
CA LEU A 266 0.26 -16.02 -11.56
C LEU A 266 1.77 -16.12 -11.71
N TYR A 267 2.45 -16.23 -10.58
CA TYR A 267 3.89 -16.49 -10.54
C TYR A 267 4.14 -17.92 -10.05
N PHE A 268 5.10 -18.58 -10.65
CA PHE A 268 5.64 -19.85 -10.16
C PHE A 268 7.13 -19.66 -9.89
N SER A 269 7.60 -20.23 -8.77
CA SER A 269 9.03 -20.32 -8.48
C SER A 269 9.38 -21.77 -8.17
N ILE A 270 10.57 -22.16 -8.59
CA ILE A 270 11.13 -23.48 -8.31
C ILE A 270 12.37 -23.23 -7.48
N ARG A 271 12.51 -23.96 -6.37
CA ARG A 271 13.69 -23.88 -5.52
C ARG A 271 14.45 -25.20 -5.58
N ALA A 272 15.73 -25.12 -5.89
CA ALA A 272 16.62 -26.27 -5.83
C ALA A 272 17.02 -26.55 -4.37
N MET A 273 17.01 -27.82 -3.98
CA MET A 273 17.27 -28.27 -2.62
C MET A 273 18.55 -29.09 -2.58
N ARG A 274 19.41 -28.82 -1.60
CA ARG A 274 20.69 -29.53 -1.39
C ARG A 274 20.51 -31.01 -1.01
N ASN A 275 19.49 -31.32 -0.21
CA ASN A 275 19.17 -32.67 0.23
C ASN A 275 17.71 -33.04 -0.08
N PRO A 276 17.41 -33.62 -1.26
CA PRO A 276 16.06 -34.02 -1.63
C PRO A 276 15.50 -35.17 -0.77
N ASN A 277 16.33 -35.86 0.02
CA ASN A 277 15.89 -36.96 0.88
C ASN A 277 15.27 -36.49 2.20
N ASP A 278 15.61 -35.28 2.67
CA ASP A 278 14.89 -34.61 3.76
C ASP A 278 14.64 -33.12 3.43
N PRO A 279 13.65 -32.84 2.57
CA PRO A 279 13.46 -31.50 2.03
C PRO A 279 13.02 -30.46 3.09
N VAL A 280 12.58 -30.91 4.27
CA VAL A 280 12.25 -30.02 5.39
C VAL A 280 13.49 -29.45 6.06
N LYS A 281 14.60 -30.19 6.05
CA LYS A 281 15.90 -29.80 6.63
C LYS A 281 16.93 -29.44 5.57
N SER A 282 16.52 -29.37 4.30
CA SER A 282 17.42 -29.04 3.22
C SER A 282 17.57 -27.53 3.11
N ASP A 283 18.81 -27.07 3.07
CA ASP A 283 19.11 -25.72 2.62
C ASP A 283 18.64 -25.54 1.17
N VAL A 284 18.19 -24.33 0.87
CA VAL A 284 17.97 -23.86 -0.49
C VAL A 284 19.34 -23.61 -1.09
N LEU A 285 19.62 -24.14 -2.29
CA LEU A 285 20.85 -23.79 -2.98
C LEU A 285 20.82 -22.26 -3.21
N PRO A 286 21.90 -21.52 -2.89
CA PRO A 286 21.94 -20.09 -3.18
C PRO A 286 21.67 -19.90 -4.67
N ASP A 287 20.89 -18.86 -5.01
CA ASP A 287 20.75 -18.44 -6.40
C ASP A 287 22.16 -18.17 -6.91
N SER A 288 22.65 -19.04 -7.80
CA SER A 288 23.89 -18.77 -8.51
C SER A 288 23.63 -17.53 -9.36
N ALA A 289 24.31 -16.43 -9.00
CA ALA A 289 24.36 -15.21 -9.79
C ALA A 289 24.73 -15.49 -11.25
#